data_AF-A0A662FKK0-F1
#
_entry.id   AF-A0A662FKK0-F1
#
_cell.length_a   1.000
_cell.length_b   1.000
_cell.length_c   1.000
_cell.angle_alpha   90.00
_cell.angle_beta   90.00
_cell.angle_gamma   90.00
#
_symmetry.space_group_name_H-M   'P 1'
#
loop_
_entity.id
_entity.type
_entity.pdbx_description
1 polymer ?
#
loop_
_entity_poly.entity_id
_entity_poly.type
_entity_poly.pdbx_seq_one_letter_code
_entity_poly.pdbx_strand_id
1 'polypeptide(L)'
;MKFLLFVLLVFVLSGFVFAQSVHFAKWVSVPVKFNWDRSSVGFCASPSQCLVDDLNNESFDNLPERYFSFFSPGDLPKCINNRQFILDFFCDNGVWTSRTNLVAQQLLAIAFSNSRNDFSLYCDSFNNSLNRFDYVLPSGSVLPLISDFCDVGSRVGLPCVNNFCVLNYAGNVAFGTSLNTPVDQPHSFLKALNKSQNFCDNAINNNGRFDFCGDGIWYNHDTLSVLYAPGLVSLPAVTSDVKSFFGDRFNEVSSFVFSSVHNPPRTDYSFFNTSLPLFNRVFFSQKADKFVFGFKEEKVTPDLIDFAGWDFHNVGLSSDFCFLIELFNG
;
A
#
# COMPACT_ATOMS: atom_id res chain seq x y z
N MET A 1 -11.42 22.78 -75.11
CA MET A 1 -12.11 21.79 -74.25
C MET A 1 -11.21 21.07 -73.24
N LYS A 2 -9.91 20.86 -73.49
CA LYS A 2 -8.99 20.17 -72.54
C LYS A 2 -8.49 21.03 -71.35
N PHE A 3 -8.53 22.36 -71.46
CA PHE A 3 -8.03 23.26 -70.39
C PHE A 3 -9.05 23.47 -69.25
N LEU A 4 -10.36 23.44 -69.56
CA LEU A 4 -11.42 23.61 -68.55
C LEU A 4 -11.56 22.38 -67.63
N LEU A 5 -11.27 21.17 -68.15
CA LEU A 5 -11.32 19.93 -67.38
C LEU A 5 -10.17 19.83 -66.35
N PHE A 6 -9.00 20.42 -66.66
CA PHE A 6 -7.84 20.39 -65.77
C PHE A 6 -7.98 21.37 -64.60
N VAL A 7 -8.57 22.55 -64.83
CA VAL A 7 -8.84 23.52 -63.76
C VAL A 7 -9.92 23.01 -62.80
N LEU A 8 -10.95 22.31 -63.30
CA LEU A 8 -11.98 21.71 -62.44
C LEU A 8 -11.43 20.56 -61.59
N LEU A 9 -10.49 19.77 -62.12
CA LEU A 9 -9.89 18.66 -61.36
C LEU A 9 -8.99 19.15 -60.22
N VAL A 10 -8.26 20.27 -60.42
CA VAL A 10 -7.42 20.88 -59.38
C VAL A 10 -8.28 21.51 -58.28
N PHE A 11 -9.44 22.09 -58.59
CA PHE A 11 -10.35 22.63 -57.57
C PHE A 11 -11.12 21.52 -56.80
N VAL A 12 -11.42 20.39 -57.43
CA VAL A 12 -12.04 19.24 -56.73
C VAL A 12 -11.02 18.49 -55.87
N LEU A 13 -9.74 18.45 -56.27
CA LEU A 13 -8.67 17.86 -55.47
C LEU A 13 -8.14 18.77 -54.35
N SER A 14 -8.23 20.10 -54.49
CA SER A 14 -7.85 21.05 -53.44
C SER A 14 -8.95 21.30 -52.40
N GLY A 15 -10.21 21.02 -52.74
CA GLY A 15 -11.35 21.09 -51.81
C GLY A 15 -11.41 19.96 -50.79
N PHE A 16 -10.62 18.89 -50.95
CA PHE A 16 -10.66 17.69 -50.11
C PHE A 16 -9.53 17.57 -49.06
N VAL A 17 -8.60 18.53 -48.98
CA VAL A 17 -7.42 18.41 -48.11
C VAL A 17 -7.49 19.24 -46.82
N PHE A 18 -8.58 19.99 -46.58
CA PHE A 18 -8.76 20.76 -45.33
C PHE A 18 -9.95 20.28 -44.46
N ALA A 19 -10.30 19.00 -44.52
CA ALA A 19 -10.89 18.36 -43.35
C ALA A 19 -9.74 18.10 -42.33
N GLN A 20 -9.17 19.18 -41.79
CA GLN A 20 -8.31 19.09 -40.63
C GLN A 20 -9.11 18.35 -39.57
N SER A 21 -8.58 17.23 -39.08
CA SER A 21 -9.12 16.54 -37.93
C SER A 21 -9.11 17.52 -36.76
N VAL A 22 -10.25 18.18 -36.54
CA VAL A 22 -10.48 18.95 -35.33
C VAL A 22 -10.56 17.91 -34.21
N HIS A 23 -9.41 17.55 -33.67
CA HIS A 23 -9.34 16.83 -32.41
C HIS A 23 -9.84 17.81 -31.36
N PHE A 24 -11.15 17.79 -31.11
CA PHE A 24 -11.73 18.50 -29.98
C PHE A 24 -11.07 17.94 -28.72
N ALA A 25 -10.23 18.75 -28.08
CA ALA A 25 -9.71 18.43 -26.76
C ALA A 25 -10.91 18.25 -25.82
N LYS A 26 -11.10 17.02 -25.33
CA LYS A 26 -12.16 16.72 -24.39
C LYS A 26 -11.66 17.06 -22.99
N TRP A 27 -12.09 18.19 -22.46
CA TRP A 27 -11.88 18.53 -21.06
C TRP A 27 -12.61 17.51 -20.19
N VAL A 28 -11.90 16.92 -19.24
CA VAL A 28 -12.46 15.99 -18.25
C VAL A 28 -12.18 16.58 -16.88
N SER A 29 -13.20 16.66 -16.04
CA SER A 29 -13.02 16.99 -14.63
C SER A 29 -12.41 15.80 -13.94
N VAL A 30 -11.20 15.97 -13.39
CA VAL A 30 -10.52 14.97 -12.56
C VAL A 30 -10.27 15.55 -11.17
N PRO A 31 -10.40 14.74 -10.10
CA PRO A 31 -10.14 15.23 -8.75
C PRO A 31 -8.66 15.55 -8.57
N VAL A 32 -8.36 16.57 -7.75
CA VAL A 32 -7.00 16.84 -7.27
C VAL A 32 -6.48 15.61 -6.52
N LYS A 33 -5.22 15.26 -6.76
CA LYS A 33 -4.53 14.12 -6.14
C LYS A 33 -3.33 14.61 -5.34
N PHE A 34 -3.01 13.86 -4.29
CA PHE A 34 -1.77 14.00 -3.52
C PHE A 34 -0.97 12.72 -3.67
N ASN A 35 0.35 12.82 -3.67
CA ASN A 35 1.19 11.63 -3.51
C ASN A 35 1.14 11.11 -2.06
N TRP A 36 1.72 9.94 -1.83
CA TRP A 36 1.60 9.20 -0.57
C TRP A 36 2.12 9.95 0.67
N ASP A 37 3.07 10.87 0.50
CA ASP A 37 3.64 11.73 1.56
C ASP A 37 3.17 13.18 1.48
N ARG A 38 2.24 13.48 0.56
CA ARG A 38 1.64 14.80 0.34
C ARG A 38 2.64 15.91 -0.01
N SER A 39 3.86 15.55 -0.41
CA SER A 39 4.86 16.50 -0.89
C SER A 39 4.55 17.03 -2.29
N SER A 40 3.71 16.33 -3.05
CA SER A 40 3.30 16.68 -4.41
C SER A 40 1.78 16.68 -4.56
N VAL A 41 1.26 17.67 -5.28
CA VAL A 41 -0.17 17.87 -5.56
C VAL A 41 -0.37 18.09 -7.05
N GLY A 42 -1.38 17.46 -7.63
CA GLY A 42 -1.53 17.46 -9.08
C GLY A 42 -2.76 16.72 -9.57
N PHE A 43 -2.70 16.29 -10.83
CA PHE A 43 -3.79 15.58 -11.50
C PHE A 43 -3.26 14.36 -12.24
N CYS A 44 -4.09 13.31 -12.30
CA CYS A 44 -3.87 12.15 -13.17
C CYS A 44 -4.93 12.11 -14.26
N ALA A 45 -4.63 11.43 -15.37
CA ALA A 45 -5.55 11.31 -16.50
C ALA A 45 -6.87 10.60 -16.15
N SER A 46 -6.85 9.70 -15.15
CA SER A 46 -8.01 8.97 -14.64
C SER A 46 -8.23 9.21 -13.14
N PRO A 47 -9.48 9.33 -12.65
CA PRO A 47 -9.78 9.39 -11.23
C PRO A 47 -9.30 8.19 -10.40
N SER A 48 -9.14 7.02 -11.04
CA SER A 48 -8.67 5.79 -10.38
C SER A 48 -7.15 5.64 -10.31
N GLN A 49 -6.40 6.56 -10.93
CA GLN A 49 -4.94 6.61 -10.82
C GLN A 49 -4.51 7.35 -9.55
N CYS A 50 -3.31 7.04 -9.08
CA CYS A 50 -2.67 7.70 -7.96
C CYS A 50 -1.45 8.49 -8.42
N LEU A 51 -1.29 9.70 -7.86
CA LEU A 51 -0.20 10.62 -8.18
C LEU A 51 1.09 10.16 -7.51
N VAL A 52 2.17 10.05 -8.28
CA VAL A 52 3.53 9.78 -7.78
C VAL A 52 4.22 11.12 -7.52
N ASP A 53 4.34 11.97 -8.54
CA ASP A 53 4.83 13.35 -8.44
C ASP A 53 4.33 14.14 -9.66
N ASP A 54 3.78 15.34 -9.47
CA ASP A 54 3.24 16.17 -10.56
C ASP A 54 4.32 16.68 -11.54
N LEU A 55 5.59 16.72 -11.11
CA LEU A 55 6.74 17.12 -11.94
C LEU A 55 7.30 15.98 -12.81
N ASN A 56 6.84 14.74 -12.60
CA ASN A 56 7.26 13.57 -13.37
C ASN A 56 6.58 13.53 -14.75
N ASN A 57 6.96 12.54 -15.56
CA ASN A 57 6.59 12.49 -16.97
C ASN A 57 5.34 11.62 -17.21
N GLU A 58 4.28 12.27 -17.70
CA GLU A 58 3.01 11.63 -18.07
C GLU A 58 3.15 10.59 -19.20
N SER A 59 4.20 10.67 -20.02
CA SER A 59 4.47 9.67 -21.08
C SER A 59 4.85 8.30 -20.51
N PHE A 60 5.21 8.23 -19.22
CA PHE A 60 5.54 7.00 -18.51
C PHE A 60 4.47 6.59 -17.51
N ASP A 61 3.29 7.22 -17.54
CA ASP A 61 2.18 6.83 -16.67
C ASP A 61 1.87 5.35 -16.77
N ASN A 62 1.56 4.77 -15.60
CA ASN A 62 1.20 3.36 -15.44
C ASN A 62 2.33 2.35 -15.69
N LEU A 63 3.58 2.81 -15.66
CA LEU A 63 4.79 1.99 -15.72
C LEU A 63 5.55 2.08 -14.38
N PRO A 64 5.05 1.46 -13.29
CA PRO A 64 5.65 1.58 -11.95
C PRO A 64 7.12 1.14 -11.90
N GLU A 65 7.54 0.22 -12.76
CA GLU A 65 8.93 -0.24 -12.88
C GLU A 65 9.91 0.89 -13.27
N ARG A 66 9.42 1.93 -13.96
CA ARG A 66 10.21 3.11 -14.33
C ARG A 66 10.65 3.93 -13.13
N TYR A 67 9.90 3.86 -12.02
CA TYR A 67 10.28 4.50 -10.75
C TYR A 67 11.66 4.04 -10.24
N PHE A 68 12.08 2.85 -10.65
CA PHE A 68 13.36 2.26 -10.28
C PHE A 68 14.43 2.33 -11.38
N SER A 69 14.24 3.19 -12.38
CA SER A 69 15.21 3.40 -13.45
C SER A 69 16.15 4.57 -13.14
N PHE A 70 17.43 4.47 -13.54
CA PHE A 70 18.48 5.45 -13.18
C PHE A 70 18.64 6.62 -14.16
N PHE A 71 17.87 6.65 -15.25
CA PHE A 71 18.31 7.36 -16.45
C PHE A 71 18.04 8.87 -16.45
N SER A 72 17.00 9.36 -15.77
CA SER A 72 16.80 10.79 -15.41
C SER A 72 15.54 10.98 -14.57
N PRO A 73 15.42 12.07 -13.77
CA PRO A 73 14.17 12.46 -13.10
C PRO A 73 12.97 12.56 -14.07
N GLY A 74 13.22 12.88 -15.35
CA GLY A 74 12.20 12.90 -16.40
C GLY A 74 11.74 11.52 -16.91
N ASP A 75 12.28 10.43 -16.38
CA ASP A 75 11.89 9.05 -16.72
C ASP A 75 10.96 8.40 -15.69
N LEU A 76 10.61 9.12 -14.63
CA LEU A 76 9.70 8.63 -13.59
C LEU A 76 8.24 8.79 -14.04
N PRO A 77 7.33 7.87 -13.67
CA PRO A 77 5.91 8.01 -13.95
C PRO A 77 5.32 9.15 -13.12
N LYS A 78 4.44 9.95 -13.73
CA LYS A 78 3.63 10.96 -13.01
C LYS A 78 2.53 10.30 -12.19
N CYS A 79 1.85 9.32 -12.78
CA CYS A 79 0.78 8.57 -12.15
C CYS A 79 0.92 7.07 -12.40
N ILE A 80 0.37 6.27 -11.48
CA ILE A 80 0.21 4.81 -11.67
C ILE A 80 -1.26 4.42 -11.62
N ASN A 81 -1.59 3.30 -12.28
CA ASN A 81 -2.95 2.78 -12.37
C ASN A 81 -3.40 2.16 -11.05
N ASN A 82 -4.72 2.07 -10.91
CA ASN A 82 -5.35 1.23 -9.89
C ASN A 82 -4.71 -0.17 -9.88
N ARG A 83 -4.46 -0.69 -8.67
CA ARG A 83 -3.80 -1.98 -8.39
C ARG A 83 -2.31 -2.07 -8.74
N GLN A 84 -1.68 -0.98 -9.16
CA GLN A 84 -0.23 -0.91 -9.25
C GLN A 84 0.36 -0.38 -7.94
N PHE A 85 1.66 -0.62 -7.73
CA PHE A 85 2.36 -0.18 -6.53
C PHE A 85 3.80 0.24 -6.83
N ILE A 86 4.34 1.05 -5.93
CA ILE A 86 5.77 1.40 -5.84
C ILE A 86 6.18 1.10 -4.41
N LEU A 87 7.08 0.13 -4.22
CA LEU A 87 7.43 -0.38 -2.88
C LEU A 87 6.15 -0.72 -2.10
N ASP A 88 6.00 -0.27 -0.85
CA ASP A 88 4.79 -0.54 -0.08
C ASP A 88 3.58 0.29 -0.53
N PHE A 89 3.74 1.35 -1.32
CA PHE A 89 2.64 2.25 -1.70
C PHE A 89 1.81 1.64 -2.83
N PHE A 90 0.55 1.32 -2.54
CA PHE A 90 -0.40 0.69 -3.45
C PHE A 90 -1.51 1.66 -3.82
N CYS A 91 -1.83 1.73 -5.11
CA CYS A 91 -2.93 2.55 -5.60
C CYS A 91 -4.25 1.77 -5.55
N ASP A 92 -5.15 2.14 -4.63
CA ASP A 92 -6.49 1.57 -4.54
C ASP A 92 -7.54 2.59 -4.99
N ASN A 93 -7.99 2.43 -6.23
CA ASN A 93 -9.01 3.25 -6.88
C ASN A 93 -8.77 4.77 -6.75
N GLY A 94 -7.52 5.18 -6.96
CA GLY A 94 -7.11 6.58 -6.91
C GLY A 94 -6.85 7.13 -5.52
N VAL A 95 -6.81 6.26 -4.50
CA VAL A 95 -6.39 6.57 -3.13
C VAL A 95 -5.15 5.74 -2.81
N TRP A 96 -4.14 6.39 -2.23
CA TRP A 96 -2.96 5.67 -1.73
C TRP A 96 -3.31 4.86 -0.48
N THR A 97 -2.87 3.61 -0.45
CA THR A 97 -2.82 2.74 0.72
C THR A 97 -1.46 2.04 0.72
N SER A 98 -1.18 1.21 1.71
CA SER A 98 -0.02 0.31 1.68
C SER A 98 -0.37 -1.12 1.27
N ARG A 99 0.60 -1.88 0.75
CA ARG A 99 0.48 -3.34 0.58
C ARG A 99 0.48 -4.02 1.94
N THR A 100 1.17 -3.45 2.92
CA THR A 100 1.05 -3.84 4.33
C THR A 100 -0.41 -3.79 4.82
N ASN A 101 -1.20 -2.75 4.48
CA ASN A 101 -2.63 -2.69 4.80
C ASN A 101 -3.42 -3.84 4.13
N LEU A 102 -3.12 -4.19 2.88
CA LEU A 102 -3.77 -5.32 2.22
C LEU A 102 -3.49 -6.66 2.93
N VAL A 103 -2.24 -6.85 3.37
CA VAL A 103 -1.84 -7.99 4.21
C VAL A 103 -2.58 -7.97 5.55
N ALA A 104 -2.64 -6.80 6.21
CA ALA A 104 -3.33 -6.60 7.48
C ALA A 104 -4.82 -6.93 7.39
N GLN A 105 -5.50 -6.50 6.31
CA GLN A 105 -6.89 -6.83 6.05
C GLN A 105 -7.11 -8.33 5.86
N GLN A 106 -6.22 -9.03 5.14
CA GLN A 106 -6.33 -10.48 4.97
C GLN A 106 -6.15 -11.23 6.29
N LEU A 107 -5.23 -10.78 7.15
CA LEU A 107 -5.05 -11.32 8.50
C LEU A 107 -6.28 -11.01 9.39
N LEU A 108 -6.81 -9.80 9.34
CA LEU A 108 -8.01 -9.44 10.09
C LEU A 108 -9.23 -10.28 9.67
N ALA A 109 -9.36 -10.62 8.39
CA ALA A 109 -10.39 -11.54 7.90
C ALA A 109 -10.28 -12.94 8.53
N ILE A 110 -9.05 -13.43 8.79
CA ILE A 110 -8.82 -14.68 9.55
C ILE A 110 -9.34 -14.53 10.98
N ALA A 111 -8.99 -13.45 11.67
CA ALA A 111 -9.51 -13.19 13.02
C ALA A 111 -11.03 -13.10 13.06
N PHE A 112 -11.64 -12.35 12.15
CA PHE A 112 -13.11 -12.18 12.11
C PHE A 112 -13.84 -13.50 11.87
N SER A 113 -13.23 -14.42 11.12
CA SER A 113 -13.81 -15.74 10.82
C SER A 113 -13.61 -16.77 11.94
N ASN A 114 -12.62 -16.60 12.81
CA ASN A 114 -12.24 -17.61 13.82
C ASN A 114 -12.39 -17.15 15.27
N SER A 115 -12.15 -15.87 15.56
CA SER A 115 -12.13 -15.29 16.92
C SER A 115 -12.31 -13.77 16.89
N ARG A 116 -13.43 -13.29 16.32
CA ARG A 116 -13.70 -11.85 16.12
C ARG A 116 -13.56 -11.00 17.40
N ASN A 117 -13.79 -11.60 18.57
CA ASN A 117 -13.74 -10.89 19.86
C ASN A 117 -12.50 -11.25 20.69
N ASP A 118 -11.52 -11.96 20.14
CA ASP A 118 -10.29 -12.35 20.85
C ASP A 118 -9.12 -12.47 19.87
N PHE A 119 -8.54 -11.34 19.52
CA PHE A 119 -7.40 -11.27 18.60
C PHE A 119 -6.50 -10.08 18.88
N SER A 120 -5.27 -10.14 18.38
CA SER A 120 -4.42 -8.98 18.21
C SER A 120 -3.73 -9.01 16.85
N LEU A 121 -3.72 -7.87 16.16
CA LEU A 121 -3.01 -7.67 14.90
C LEU A 121 -2.01 -6.54 15.10
N TYR A 122 -0.75 -6.77 14.78
CA TYR A 122 0.29 -5.77 14.89
C TYR A 122 1.11 -5.74 13.60
N CYS A 123 1.14 -4.58 12.94
CA CYS A 123 1.87 -4.33 11.72
C CYS A 123 2.88 -3.20 11.95
N ASP A 124 4.15 -3.50 11.72
CA ASP A 124 5.26 -2.55 11.84
C ASP A 124 6.52 -3.15 11.18
N SER A 125 7.65 -2.45 11.25
CA SER A 125 8.95 -2.97 10.82
C SER A 125 9.31 -4.30 11.52
N PHE A 126 10.12 -5.13 10.86
CA PHE A 126 10.40 -6.49 11.33
C PHE A 126 10.95 -6.55 12.76
N ASN A 127 11.77 -5.57 13.15
CA ASN A 127 12.38 -5.46 14.48
C ASN A 127 11.36 -5.18 15.60
N ASN A 128 10.22 -4.58 15.26
CA ASN A 128 9.14 -4.29 16.20
C ASN A 128 8.10 -5.41 16.22
N SER A 129 7.84 -6.03 15.06
CA SER A 129 6.74 -6.99 14.89
C SER A 129 7.11 -8.44 15.15
N LEU A 130 8.33 -8.85 14.81
CA LEU A 130 8.75 -10.24 14.88
C LEU A 130 9.48 -10.54 16.19
N ASN A 131 9.01 -11.54 16.92
CA ASN A 131 9.63 -11.98 18.19
C ASN A 131 11.02 -12.60 17.99
N ARG A 132 11.27 -13.20 16.82
CA ARG A 132 12.53 -13.89 16.51
C ARG A 132 12.77 -13.90 15.00
N PHE A 133 13.95 -13.47 14.59
CA PHE A 133 14.36 -13.39 13.19
C PHE A 133 15.87 -13.58 12.97
N ASP A 134 16.61 -13.78 14.05
CA ASP A 134 18.06 -14.01 14.11
C ASP A 134 18.43 -15.51 14.03
N TYR A 135 17.52 -16.35 13.53
CA TYR A 135 17.74 -17.78 13.42
C TYR A 135 18.47 -18.16 12.13
N VAL A 136 19.16 -19.30 12.19
CA VAL A 136 19.96 -19.85 11.09
C VAL A 136 19.28 -21.11 10.57
N LEU A 137 19.15 -21.19 9.25
CA LEU A 137 18.67 -22.34 8.50
C LEU A 137 19.84 -23.00 7.74
N PRO A 138 19.65 -24.20 7.17
CA PRO A 138 20.66 -24.79 6.29
C PRO A 138 21.05 -23.90 5.09
N SER A 139 20.15 -22.99 4.69
CA SER A 139 20.36 -21.99 3.64
C SER A 139 21.11 -20.74 4.10
N GLY A 140 21.36 -20.57 5.41
CA GLY A 140 22.03 -19.40 5.98
C GLY A 140 21.20 -18.65 7.03
N SER A 141 21.65 -17.45 7.40
CA SER A 141 20.94 -16.55 8.31
C SER A 141 19.67 -15.99 7.65
N VAL A 142 18.58 -15.88 8.41
CA VAL A 142 17.33 -15.28 7.93
C VAL A 142 17.37 -13.76 7.92
N LEU A 143 18.14 -13.13 8.81
CA LEU A 143 18.19 -11.68 8.93
C LEU A 143 18.48 -10.99 7.57
N PRO A 144 19.49 -11.40 6.77
CA PRO A 144 19.70 -10.89 5.41
C PRO A 144 18.48 -10.94 4.47
N LEU A 145 17.61 -11.92 4.63
CA LEU A 145 16.43 -12.06 3.76
C LEU A 145 15.33 -11.04 4.08
N ILE A 146 15.38 -10.42 5.27
CA ILE A 146 14.36 -9.48 5.75
C ILE A 146 14.91 -8.08 6.03
N SER A 147 16.21 -7.93 6.28
CA SER A 147 16.86 -6.65 6.59
C SER A 147 17.70 -6.10 5.45
N ASP A 148 18.15 -6.95 4.51
CA ASP A 148 19.00 -6.49 3.44
C ASP A 148 18.21 -5.77 2.35
N PHE A 149 18.99 -5.22 1.43
CA PHE A 149 18.51 -4.55 0.26
C PHE A 149 18.53 -5.48 -0.95
N CYS A 150 17.51 -5.34 -1.79
CA CYS A 150 17.34 -5.99 -3.06
C CYS A 150 17.47 -4.97 -4.19
N ASP A 151 17.86 -5.47 -5.35
CA ASP A 151 17.81 -4.72 -6.59
C ASP A 151 16.40 -4.83 -7.17
N VAL A 152 15.78 -3.68 -7.45
CA VAL A 152 14.47 -3.62 -8.11
C VAL A 152 14.66 -2.84 -9.40
N GLY A 153 14.47 -3.50 -10.54
CA GLY A 153 14.77 -2.90 -11.84
C GLY A 153 16.25 -2.54 -11.95
N SER A 154 16.57 -1.27 -12.16
CA SER A 154 17.96 -0.82 -12.14
C SER A 154 18.39 -0.34 -10.75
N ARG A 155 17.48 0.00 -9.84
CA ARG A 155 17.80 0.64 -8.56
C ARG A 155 18.32 -0.37 -7.54
N VAL A 156 19.49 -0.07 -7.00
CA VAL A 156 20.18 -0.86 -5.97
C VAL A 156 19.86 -0.29 -4.59
N GLY A 157 19.82 -1.13 -3.56
CA GLY A 157 19.73 -0.64 -2.18
C GLY A 157 18.31 -0.37 -1.69
N LEU A 158 17.29 -1.07 -2.21
CA LEU A 158 15.91 -0.95 -1.74
C LEU A 158 15.54 -2.10 -0.80
N PRO A 159 14.70 -1.90 0.23
CA PRO A 159 14.30 -2.98 1.12
C PRO A 159 13.73 -4.18 0.35
N CYS A 160 14.13 -5.40 0.66
CA CYS A 160 13.58 -6.60 0.00
C CYS A 160 12.13 -6.88 0.39
N VAL A 161 11.75 -6.52 1.62
CA VAL A 161 10.44 -6.72 2.20
C VAL A 161 9.96 -5.41 2.82
N ASN A 162 8.65 -5.24 2.91
CA ASN A 162 8.04 -4.12 3.61
C ASN A 162 7.79 -4.50 5.08
N ASN A 163 6.85 -3.82 5.73
CA ASN A 163 6.49 -4.11 7.11
C ASN A 163 5.91 -5.53 7.25
N PHE A 164 5.98 -6.05 8.47
CA PHE A 164 5.42 -7.34 8.85
C PHE A 164 4.17 -7.12 9.68
N CYS A 165 3.13 -7.88 9.35
CA CYS A 165 1.93 -7.98 10.16
C CYS A 165 1.89 -9.33 10.86
N VAL A 166 1.69 -9.35 12.18
CA VAL A 166 1.53 -10.55 12.99
C VAL A 166 0.15 -10.55 13.63
N LEU A 167 -0.57 -11.66 13.46
CA LEU A 167 -1.89 -11.90 13.99
C LEU A 167 -1.82 -13.01 15.04
N ASN A 168 -2.33 -12.74 16.24
CA ASN A 168 -2.69 -13.74 17.23
C ASN A 168 -4.22 -13.86 17.26
N TYR A 169 -4.75 -15.08 17.12
CA TYR A 169 -6.18 -15.34 17.02
C TYR A 169 -6.48 -16.77 17.48
N ALA A 170 -7.47 -16.99 18.34
CA ALA A 170 -7.87 -18.33 18.80
C ALA A 170 -6.69 -19.22 19.27
N GLY A 171 -5.65 -18.64 19.88
CA GLY A 171 -4.43 -19.36 20.31
C GLY A 171 -3.47 -19.75 19.17
N ASN A 172 -3.73 -19.31 17.94
CA ASN A 172 -2.87 -19.49 16.77
C ASN A 172 -2.16 -18.19 16.41
N VAL A 173 -1.06 -18.31 15.66
CA VAL A 173 -0.33 -17.18 15.11
C VAL A 173 -0.25 -17.30 13.59
N ALA A 174 -0.57 -16.22 12.90
CA ALA A 174 -0.30 -16.04 11.48
C ALA A 174 0.51 -14.77 11.28
N PHE A 175 1.27 -14.69 10.19
CA PHE A 175 1.93 -13.44 9.81
C PHE A 175 1.91 -13.24 8.30
N GLY A 176 2.25 -12.02 7.89
CA GLY A 176 2.37 -11.66 6.50
C GLY A 176 3.31 -10.50 6.26
N THR A 177 3.78 -10.38 5.03
CA THR A 177 4.53 -9.23 4.54
C THR A 177 4.35 -9.11 3.03
N SER A 178 4.66 -7.95 2.47
CA SER A 178 4.77 -7.73 1.04
C SER A 178 6.24 -7.61 0.62
N LEU A 179 6.56 -8.13 -0.56
CA LEU A 179 7.89 -8.26 -1.12
C LEU A 179 8.12 -7.19 -2.19
N ASN A 180 9.33 -6.66 -2.28
CA ASN A 180 9.72 -5.72 -3.35
C ASN A 180 10.38 -6.43 -4.53
N THR A 181 10.52 -7.76 -4.46
CA THR A 181 10.94 -8.64 -5.54
C THR A 181 10.00 -9.85 -5.62
N PRO A 182 9.85 -10.47 -6.81
CA PRO A 182 9.06 -11.69 -6.94
C PRO A 182 9.54 -12.82 -6.00
N VAL A 183 8.59 -13.64 -5.55
CA VAL A 183 8.85 -14.69 -4.55
C VAL A 183 9.80 -15.80 -5.03
N ASP A 184 9.98 -15.94 -6.34
CA ASP A 184 10.76 -16.99 -7.01
C ASP A 184 12.19 -16.56 -7.38
N GLN A 185 12.60 -15.36 -6.99
CA GLN A 185 13.93 -14.83 -7.28
C GLN A 185 15.05 -15.52 -6.48
N PRO A 186 16.33 -15.41 -6.90
CA PRO A 186 17.45 -15.99 -6.16
C PRO A 186 17.54 -15.57 -4.69
N HIS A 187 17.14 -14.33 -4.35
CA HIS A 187 17.02 -13.83 -2.97
C HIS A 187 15.59 -14.01 -2.42
N SER A 188 14.98 -15.16 -2.68
CA SER A 188 13.59 -15.46 -2.29
C SER A 188 13.37 -15.42 -0.77
N PHE A 189 12.32 -14.72 -0.35
CA PHE A 189 11.82 -14.74 1.03
C PHE A 189 11.42 -16.15 1.50
N LEU A 190 11.10 -17.07 0.60
CA LEU A 190 10.74 -18.46 0.95
C LEU A 190 11.88 -19.18 1.67
N LYS A 191 13.12 -18.76 1.46
CA LYS A 191 14.28 -19.27 2.21
C LYS A 191 14.16 -18.98 3.71
N ALA A 192 13.53 -17.87 4.12
CA ALA A 192 13.27 -17.56 5.52
C ALA A 192 12.28 -18.55 6.17
N LEU A 193 11.43 -19.17 5.35
CA LEU A 193 10.46 -20.19 5.75
C LEU A 193 11.00 -21.62 5.57
N ASN A 194 12.31 -21.76 5.33
CA ASN A 194 12.96 -23.03 5.03
C ASN A 194 12.35 -23.76 3.82
N LYS A 195 12.03 -23.00 2.76
CA LYS A 195 11.51 -23.50 1.49
C LYS A 195 12.42 -23.13 0.32
N SER A 196 12.31 -23.89 -0.77
CA SER A 196 12.97 -23.53 -2.03
C SER A 196 12.28 -22.33 -2.67
N GLN A 197 13.00 -21.59 -3.53
CA GLN A 197 12.45 -20.44 -4.24
C GLN A 197 11.27 -20.81 -5.16
N ASN A 198 11.19 -22.05 -5.63
CA ASN A 198 10.13 -22.54 -6.52
C ASN A 198 8.90 -23.09 -5.76
N PHE A 199 8.89 -23.02 -4.42
CA PHE A 199 7.84 -23.65 -3.62
C PHE A 199 6.44 -23.07 -3.87
N CYS A 200 6.36 -21.83 -4.35
CA CYS A 200 5.11 -21.13 -4.66
C CYS A 200 4.82 -21.00 -6.17
N ASP A 201 5.49 -21.76 -7.05
CA ASP A 201 5.30 -21.64 -8.51
C ASP A 201 3.83 -21.84 -8.93
N ASN A 202 3.09 -22.69 -8.21
CA ASN A 202 1.67 -22.94 -8.45
C ASN A 202 0.76 -21.75 -8.09
N ALA A 203 1.26 -20.79 -7.31
CA ALA A 203 0.56 -19.58 -6.88
C ALA A 203 0.95 -18.34 -7.71
N ILE A 204 1.80 -18.47 -8.73
CA ILE A 204 2.17 -17.38 -9.63
C ILE A 204 1.10 -17.24 -10.72
N ASN A 205 0.12 -16.38 -10.49
CA ASN A 205 -0.96 -16.10 -11.44
C ASN A 205 -1.61 -14.72 -11.21
N ASN A 206 -2.35 -14.20 -12.19
CA ASN A 206 -2.89 -12.83 -12.14
C ASN A 206 -4.36 -12.75 -11.65
N ASN A 207 -4.73 -13.50 -10.62
CA ASN A 207 -6.12 -13.55 -10.12
C ASN A 207 -6.43 -12.52 -9.01
N GLY A 208 -5.43 -11.82 -8.49
CA GLY A 208 -5.56 -10.83 -7.41
C GLY A 208 -5.83 -11.38 -6.03
N ARG A 209 -5.61 -12.67 -5.80
CA ARG A 209 -5.92 -13.37 -4.55
C ARG A 209 -4.67 -14.07 -4.01
N PHE A 210 -4.77 -14.49 -2.75
CA PHE A 210 -3.79 -15.37 -2.16
C PHE A 210 -4.09 -16.81 -2.56
N ASP A 211 -3.13 -17.46 -3.21
CA ASP A 211 -3.19 -18.87 -3.59
C ASP A 211 -2.29 -19.71 -2.67
N PHE A 212 -2.73 -20.94 -2.41
CA PHE A 212 -2.04 -21.84 -1.49
C PHE A 212 -0.78 -22.43 -2.14
N CYS A 213 0.39 -22.25 -1.51
CA CYS A 213 1.62 -22.92 -1.94
C CYS A 213 1.78 -24.30 -1.28
N GLY A 214 1.38 -24.42 -0.01
CA GLY A 214 1.66 -25.58 0.84
C GLY A 214 2.14 -25.16 2.23
N ASP A 215 2.08 -26.07 3.21
CA ASP A 215 2.59 -25.85 4.59
C ASP A 215 2.08 -24.57 5.28
N GLY A 216 0.83 -24.17 4.97
CA GLY A 216 0.23 -22.93 5.51
C GLY A 216 0.76 -21.66 4.87
N ILE A 217 1.54 -21.75 3.79
CA ILE A 217 2.06 -20.60 3.02
C ILE A 217 1.09 -20.27 1.89
N TRP A 218 0.78 -18.99 1.77
CA TRP A 218 -0.06 -18.42 0.72
C TRP A 218 0.67 -17.27 0.03
N TYR A 219 0.49 -17.14 -1.27
CA TYR A 219 1.12 -16.09 -2.05
C TYR A 219 0.12 -15.37 -2.95
N ASN A 220 0.21 -14.04 -3.00
CA ASN A 220 -0.55 -13.20 -3.91
C ASN A 220 0.43 -12.54 -4.88
N HIS A 221 0.41 -12.99 -6.13
CA HIS A 221 1.34 -12.53 -7.17
C HIS A 221 1.10 -11.08 -7.59
N ASP A 222 -0.16 -10.64 -7.70
CA ASP A 222 -0.51 -9.26 -8.09
C ASP A 222 0.05 -8.20 -7.13
N THR A 223 0.17 -8.55 -5.84
CA THR A 223 0.63 -7.64 -4.79
C THR A 223 1.99 -8.03 -4.22
N LEU A 224 2.62 -9.07 -4.78
CA LEU A 224 3.84 -9.71 -4.28
C LEU A 224 3.80 -9.91 -2.76
N SER A 225 2.74 -10.50 -2.22
CA SER A 225 2.56 -10.63 -0.78
C SER A 225 2.54 -12.09 -0.34
N VAL A 226 3.17 -12.38 0.80
CA VAL A 226 3.24 -13.73 1.39
C VAL A 226 2.53 -13.72 2.74
N LEU A 227 1.75 -14.77 2.99
CA LEU A 227 1.17 -15.08 4.29
C LEU A 227 1.66 -16.45 4.76
N TYR A 228 1.93 -16.56 6.05
CA TYR A 228 2.11 -17.82 6.74
C TYR A 228 1.03 -17.97 7.81
N ALA A 229 0.13 -18.92 7.61
CA ALA A 229 -0.98 -19.21 8.50
C ALA A 229 -1.14 -20.74 8.64
N PRO A 230 -0.28 -21.39 9.46
CA PRO A 230 -0.30 -22.84 9.63
C PRO A 230 -1.63 -23.29 10.24
N GLY A 231 -2.12 -24.44 9.79
CA GLY A 231 -3.39 -25.02 10.26
C GLY A 231 -4.64 -24.52 9.54
N LEU A 232 -4.55 -23.46 8.73
CA LEU A 232 -5.67 -23.03 7.89
C LEU A 232 -5.75 -23.88 6.61
N VAL A 233 -6.96 -24.37 6.31
CA VAL A 233 -7.27 -25.08 5.06
C VAL A 233 -7.59 -24.11 3.92
N SER A 234 -8.20 -22.97 4.25
CA SER A 234 -8.53 -21.90 3.29
C SER A 234 -8.45 -20.54 3.96
N LEU A 235 -8.12 -19.51 3.18
CA LEU A 235 -8.21 -18.13 3.62
C LEU A 235 -9.65 -17.61 3.46
N PRO A 236 -10.19 -16.93 4.48
CA PRO A 236 -11.47 -16.24 4.34
C PRO A 236 -11.34 -15.04 3.40
N ALA A 237 -12.41 -14.72 2.67
CA ALA A 237 -12.44 -13.53 1.83
C ALA A 237 -12.44 -12.25 2.68
N VAL A 238 -11.74 -11.22 2.20
CA VAL A 238 -11.79 -9.88 2.81
C VAL A 238 -13.14 -9.24 2.49
N THR A 239 -14.01 -9.14 3.50
CA THR A 239 -15.36 -8.57 3.39
C THR A 239 -15.35 -7.05 3.45
N SER A 240 -16.48 -6.41 3.11
CA SER A 240 -16.68 -4.96 3.31
C SER A 240 -16.44 -4.53 4.75
N ASP A 241 -16.89 -5.34 5.72
CA ASP A 241 -16.74 -5.05 7.15
C ASP A 241 -15.26 -5.01 7.56
N VAL A 242 -14.42 -5.90 7.00
CA VAL A 242 -12.97 -5.89 7.27
C VAL A 242 -12.32 -4.65 6.65
N LYS A 243 -12.73 -4.26 5.45
CA LYS A 243 -12.22 -3.07 4.76
C LYS A 243 -12.59 -1.78 5.49
N SER A 244 -13.85 -1.67 5.92
CA SER A 244 -14.32 -0.47 6.62
C SER A 244 -13.74 -0.37 8.02
N PHE A 245 -13.41 -1.50 8.68
CA PHE A 245 -12.92 -1.51 10.06
C PHE A 245 -11.77 -0.53 10.32
N PHE A 246 -10.77 -0.49 9.43
CA PHE A 246 -9.64 0.43 9.54
C PHE A 246 -10.07 1.89 9.43
N GLY A 247 -10.87 2.20 8.40
CA GLY A 247 -11.35 3.56 8.14
C GLY A 247 -12.30 4.06 9.24
N ASP A 248 -13.19 3.20 9.72
CA ASP A 248 -14.13 3.51 10.79
C ASP A 248 -13.39 3.90 12.08
N ARG A 249 -12.34 3.15 12.44
CA ARG A 249 -11.51 3.48 13.61
C ARG A 249 -10.69 4.75 13.42
N PHE A 250 -10.10 4.96 12.24
CA PHE A 250 -9.40 6.22 11.94
C PHE A 250 -10.34 7.42 12.02
N ASN A 251 -11.57 7.29 11.52
CA ASN A 251 -12.57 8.35 11.55
C ASN A 251 -12.97 8.74 12.98
N GLU A 252 -13.00 7.78 13.93
CA GLU A 252 -13.23 8.10 15.34
C GLU A 252 -12.09 8.97 15.92
N VAL A 253 -10.84 8.60 15.65
CA VAL A 253 -9.67 9.40 16.06
C VAL A 253 -9.69 10.78 15.41
N SER A 254 -9.89 10.84 14.09
CA SER A 254 -9.95 12.10 13.34
C SER A 254 -11.06 13.02 13.84
N SER A 255 -12.25 12.47 14.10
CA SER A 255 -13.38 13.23 14.67
C SER A 255 -13.07 13.78 16.05
N PHE A 256 -12.37 13.01 16.90
CA PHE A 256 -11.92 13.49 18.21
C PHE A 256 -10.95 14.67 18.07
N VAL A 257 -9.95 14.57 17.18
CA VAL A 257 -8.99 15.66 16.92
C VAL A 257 -9.72 16.94 16.51
N PHE A 258 -10.63 16.88 15.53
CA PHE A 258 -11.34 18.08 15.07
C PHE A 258 -12.32 18.66 16.11
N SER A 259 -12.95 17.82 16.92
CA SER A 259 -13.91 18.28 17.93
C SER A 259 -13.25 18.80 19.21
N SER A 260 -12.10 18.25 19.59
CA SER A 260 -11.50 18.51 20.92
C SER A 260 -10.24 19.37 20.84
N VAL A 261 -9.52 19.33 19.72
CA VAL A 261 -8.27 20.07 19.50
C VAL A 261 -8.58 21.32 18.67
N HIS A 262 -9.35 22.25 19.24
CA HIS A 262 -9.66 23.51 18.57
C HIS A 262 -8.40 24.38 18.44
N ASN A 263 -7.86 24.45 17.23
CA ASN A 263 -6.94 25.48 16.77
C ASN A 263 -5.67 25.69 17.63
N PRO A 264 -4.88 24.64 17.94
CA PRO A 264 -3.60 24.85 18.61
C PRO A 264 -2.69 25.62 17.65
N PRO A 265 -2.21 26.81 18.03
CA PRO A 265 -1.54 27.74 17.11
C PRO A 265 -0.16 27.26 16.61
N ARG A 266 0.25 26.03 16.91
CA ARG A 266 1.62 25.53 16.68
C ARG A 266 1.74 24.13 16.09
N THR A 267 0.64 23.40 15.91
CA THR A 267 0.71 22.00 15.45
C THR A 267 -0.17 21.80 14.24
N ASP A 268 0.41 21.29 13.15
CA ASP A 268 -0.32 20.98 11.93
C ASP A 268 -1.09 19.67 12.09
N TYR A 269 -2.42 19.75 12.14
CA TYR A 269 -3.33 18.59 12.14
C TYR A 269 -3.98 18.36 10.77
N SER A 270 -3.52 19.03 9.70
CA SER A 270 -4.05 18.88 8.34
C SER A 270 -3.96 17.44 7.80
N PHE A 271 -3.10 16.61 8.40
CA PHE A 271 -3.06 15.17 8.16
C PHE A 271 -4.40 14.48 8.44
N PHE A 272 -5.11 14.85 9.52
CA PHE A 272 -6.40 14.25 9.86
C PHE A 272 -7.52 14.66 8.90
N ASN A 273 -7.30 15.66 8.05
CA ASN A 273 -8.20 16.07 6.96
C ASN A 273 -8.04 15.18 5.70
N THR A 274 -7.24 14.11 5.77
CA THR A 274 -7.14 13.09 4.71
C THR A 274 -8.38 12.22 4.65
N SER A 275 -8.59 11.58 3.49
CA SER A 275 -9.61 10.54 3.34
C SER A 275 -9.29 9.29 4.16
N LEU A 276 -8.03 8.82 4.20
CA LEU A 276 -7.52 7.73 5.04
C LEU A 276 -5.97 7.76 5.09
N PRO A 277 -5.34 7.24 6.14
CA PRO A 277 -3.89 6.97 6.19
C PRO A 277 -3.51 5.75 5.34
N LEU A 278 -2.21 5.49 5.16
CA LEU A 278 -1.69 4.34 4.40
C LEU A 278 -1.84 3.02 5.17
N PHE A 279 -1.92 3.10 6.50
CA PHE A 279 -2.02 1.96 7.43
C PHE A 279 -0.87 0.95 7.28
N ASN A 280 0.35 1.43 7.00
CA ASN A 280 1.54 0.59 6.98
C ASN A 280 2.07 0.27 8.39
N ARG A 281 1.67 1.03 9.42
CA ARG A 281 1.92 0.72 10.83
C ARG A 281 0.61 0.80 11.61
N VAL A 282 0.09 -0.34 12.03
CA VAL A 282 -1.23 -0.43 12.67
C VAL A 282 -1.22 -1.46 13.79
N PHE A 283 -2.02 -1.21 14.82
CA PHE A 283 -2.25 -2.12 15.93
C PHE A 283 -3.74 -2.24 16.20
N PHE A 284 -4.19 -3.48 16.36
CA PHE A 284 -5.50 -3.82 16.88
C PHE A 284 -5.34 -4.85 18.01
N SER A 285 -6.12 -4.68 19.07
CA SER A 285 -6.31 -5.72 20.07
C SER A 285 -7.75 -5.72 20.53
N GLN A 286 -8.41 -6.88 20.41
CA GLN A 286 -9.76 -7.12 20.88
C GLN A 286 -9.74 -8.26 21.88
N LYS A 287 -10.36 -8.06 23.05
CA LYS A 287 -10.61 -9.13 24.01
C LYS A 287 -11.95 -8.93 24.69
N ALA A 288 -12.89 -9.83 24.39
CA ALA A 288 -14.30 -9.70 24.74
C ALA A 288 -14.87 -8.37 24.20
N ASP A 289 -15.23 -7.45 25.09
CA ASP A 289 -15.78 -6.11 24.78
C ASP A 289 -14.71 -5.00 24.83
N LYS A 290 -13.46 -5.34 25.16
CA LYS A 290 -12.34 -4.40 25.24
C LYS A 290 -11.63 -4.31 23.90
N PHE A 291 -11.34 -3.09 23.48
CA PHE A 291 -10.73 -2.83 22.19
C PHE A 291 -9.66 -1.74 22.27
N VAL A 292 -8.58 -1.94 21.54
CA VAL A 292 -7.52 -0.97 21.29
C VAL A 292 -7.24 -0.92 19.81
N PHE A 293 -7.20 0.28 19.26
CA PHE A 293 -6.69 0.59 17.94
C PHE A 293 -5.56 1.62 18.06
N GLY A 294 -4.53 1.46 17.24
CA GLY A 294 -3.48 2.45 17.07
C GLY A 294 -2.98 2.45 15.64
N PHE A 295 -2.55 3.61 15.16
CA PHE A 295 -1.84 3.74 13.89
C PHE A 295 -0.68 4.73 14.02
N LYS A 296 0.31 4.57 13.14
CA LYS A 296 1.42 5.51 12.99
C LYS A 296 1.68 5.75 11.51
N GLU A 297 1.91 7.00 11.17
CA GLU A 297 2.28 7.47 9.84
C GLU A 297 3.52 8.34 9.99
N GLU A 298 4.54 8.11 9.16
CA GLU A 298 5.81 8.80 9.27
C GLU A 298 6.06 9.63 8.02
N LYS A 299 6.58 10.84 8.21
CA LYS A 299 6.99 11.74 7.12
C LYS A 299 5.89 11.99 6.08
N VAL A 300 4.66 12.22 6.54
CA VAL A 300 3.45 12.33 5.68
C VAL A 300 3.07 13.76 5.29
N THR A 301 3.97 14.71 5.50
CA THR A 301 3.83 16.10 5.08
C THR A 301 5.13 16.57 4.42
N PRO A 302 5.10 17.70 3.68
CA PRO A 302 6.33 18.33 3.18
C PRO A 302 7.37 18.61 4.29
N ASP A 303 6.91 18.89 5.50
CA ASP A 303 7.76 19.12 6.68
C ASP A 303 8.21 17.81 7.37
N LEU A 304 7.90 16.65 6.77
CA LEU A 304 8.25 15.32 7.25
C LEU A 304 7.73 15.02 8.67
N ILE A 305 6.51 15.46 8.97
CA ILE A 305 5.89 15.28 10.28
C ILE A 305 5.38 13.83 10.43
N ASP A 306 5.63 13.25 11.60
CA ASP A 306 5.10 11.95 12.01
C ASP A 306 3.77 12.15 12.77
N PHE A 307 2.80 11.30 12.48
CA PHE A 307 1.49 11.28 13.14
C PHE A 307 1.22 9.93 13.75
N ALA A 308 0.58 9.92 14.91
CA ALA A 308 0.06 8.71 15.51
C ALA A 308 -1.30 9.01 16.15
N GLY A 309 -2.11 7.99 16.28
CA GLY A 309 -3.42 8.09 16.90
C GLY A 309 -3.84 6.77 17.51
N TRP A 310 -4.60 6.86 18.60
CA TRP A 310 -5.09 5.71 19.34
C TRP A 310 -6.56 5.88 19.70
N ASP A 311 -7.29 4.77 19.67
CA ASP A 311 -8.69 4.66 20.07
C ASP A 311 -8.83 3.48 21.05
N PHE A 312 -9.55 3.68 22.15
CA PHE A 312 -9.70 2.70 23.23
C PHE A 312 -11.16 2.61 23.64
N HIS A 313 -11.72 1.39 23.69
CA HIS A 313 -13.08 1.14 24.15
C HIS A 313 -13.09 0.13 25.29
N ASN A 314 -13.80 0.46 26.37
CA ASN A 314 -13.93 -0.39 27.57
C ASN A 314 -12.60 -0.83 28.20
N VAL A 315 -11.52 -0.07 27.96
CA VAL A 315 -10.20 -0.28 28.57
C VAL A 315 -10.04 0.67 29.75
N GLY A 316 -9.76 0.11 30.93
CA GLY A 316 -9.30 0.91 32.07
C GLY A 316 -7.84 1.32 31.83
N LEU A 317 -7.62 2.55 31.40
CA LEU A 317 -6.29 3.14 31.33
C LEU A 317 -5.89 3.61 32.74
N SER A 318 -4.65 3.37 33.14
CA SER A 318 -4.15 3.97 34.39
C SER A 318 -4.09 5.49 34.24
N SER A 319 -4.21 6.23 35.34
CA SER A 319 -4.04 7.69 35.37
C SER A 319 -2.70 8.13 34.76
N ASP A 320 -1.67 7.29 34.86
CA ASP A 320 -0.32 7.56 34.37
C ASP A 320 -0.21 7.37 32.85
N PHE A 321 -1.20 6.76 32.21
CA PHE A 321 -1.18 6.50 30.77
C PHE A 321 -1.16 7.79 29.94
N CYS A 322 -1.96 8.79 30.32
CA CYS A 322 -1.95 10.09 29.65
C CYS A 322 -0.61 10.82 29.83
N PHE A 323 0.00 10.71 31.02
CA PHE A 323 1.32 11.27 31.29
C PHE A 323 2.43 10.59 30.46
N LEU A 324 2.32 9.27 30.23
CA LEU A 324 3.23 8.56 29.34
C LEU A 324 3.10 9.02 27.88
N ILE A 325 1.88 9.29 27.39
CA ILE A 325 1.67 9.79 26.02
C ILE A 325 2.28 11.18 25.84
N GLU A 326 2.17 12.08 26.81
CA GLU A 326 2.77 13.41 26.74
C GLU A 326 4.30 13.37 26.66
N LEU A 327 4.95 12.38 27.30
CA LEU A 327 6.40 12.18 27.24
C LEU A 327 6.91 11.70 25.87
N PHE A 328 6.08 11.02 25.08
CA PHE A 328 6.44 10.58 23.73
C PHE A 328 6.27 11.67 22.66
N ASN A 329 5.59 12.77 22.98
CA ASN A 329 5.38 13.93 22.10
C ASN A 329 6.36 15.09 22.39
N GLY A 330 7.36 14.88 23.25
CA GLY A 330 8.35 15.89 23.70
C GLY A 330 9.69 15.82 22.99
#